data_AF-A0A6N8JID5-F1
#
_entry.id   AF-A0A6N8JID5-F1
#
_cell.length_a   1.000
_cell.length_b   1.000
_cell.length_c   1.000
_cell.angle_alpha   90.00
_cell.angle_beta   90.00
_cell.angle_gamma   90.00
#
_symmetry.space_group_name_H-M   'P 1'
#
loop_
_entity.id
_entity.type
_entity.pdbx_description
1 polymer ?
#
loop_
_entity_poly.entity_id
_entity_poly.type
_entity_poly.pdbx_seq_one_letter_code
_entity_poly.pdbx_strand_id
1 'polypeptide(L)'
;MMKRVTCLLIFSLFFLHGYSQAPVVKQGTTLKYIFSLHGQTVPIEFSVLHLTDTLVLGWKIRGLAGGTYIMVPAALQHAVKMNFIQPSPDVAINLKDDETFMIISTDAFRKLEKEHAFVYDNTVYNLKEREGNMLHVTAKDETTEWWILNNPDFPLVCRIKGSPFGIDCSLNDVK
;
A
#
# COMPACT_ATOMS: atom_id res chain seq x y z
N MET A 1 -28.53 26.92 58.02
CA MET A 1 -27.08 27.04 57.75
C MET A 1 -26.68 25.83 56.90
N MET A 2 -26.61 26.01 55.57
CA MET A 2 -26.48 24.94 54.57
C MET A 2 -25.00 24.58 54.34
N LYS A 3 -24.63 23.31 54.50
CA LYS A 3 -23.34 22.78 54.05
C LYS A 3 -23.43 22.54 52.53
N ARG A 4 -22.73 23.35 51.74
CA ARG A 4 -22.59 23.15 50.30
C ARG A 4 -21.60 22.02 50.04
N VAL A 5 -22.10 20.93 49.49
CA VAL A 5 -21.31 19.87 48.86
C VAL A 5 -20.78 20.44 47.54
N THR A 6 -19.47 20.43 47.35
CA THR A 6 -18.86 20.76 46.05
C THR A 6 -18.12 19.53 45.56
N CYS A 7 -18.80 18.81 44.66
CA CYS A 7 -18.29 17.68 43.90
C CYS A 7 -17.35 18.25 42.82
N LEU A 8 -16.06 17.94 42.87
CA LEU A 8 -15.09 18.26 41.82
C LEU A 8 -14.82 17.01 41.00
N LEU A 9 -15.67 16.81 39.98
CA LEU A 9 -15.42 15.94 38.84
C LEU A 9 -14.49 16.70 37.88
N ILE A 10 -13.21 16.31 37.80
CA ILE A 10 -12.34 16.72 36.69
C ILE A 10 -12.17 15.50 35.78
N PHE A 11 -12.98 15.50 34.74
CA PHE A 11 -12.96 14.61 33.59
C PHE A 11 -11.84 15.09 32.66
N SER A 12 -10.64 14.52 32.76
CA SER A 12 -9.61 14.66 31.72
C SER A 12 -9.50 13.35 30.95
N LEU A 13 -10.48 13.15 30.06
CA LEU A 13 -10.37 12.22 28.93
C LEU A 13 -9.28 12.75 28.00
N PHE A 14 -8.03 12.35 28.25
CA PHE A 14 -7.02 12.35 27.20
C PHE A 14 -7.41 11.26 26.20
N PHE A 15 -8.28 11.59 25.25
CA PHE A 15 -8.34 10.86 23.99
C PHE A 15 -7.06 11.18 23.21
N LEU A 16 -5.94 10.62 23.67
CA LEU A 16 -4.80 10.36 22.81
C LEU A 16 -5.30 9.28 21.84
N HIS A 17 -5.90 9.70 20.73
CA HIS A 17 -5.85 8.89 19.53
C HIS A 17 -4.37 8.75 19.23
N GLY A 18 -3.77 7.63 19.65
CA GLY A 18 -2.43 7.29 19.26
C GLY A 18 -2.43 7.24 17.74
N TYR A 19 -1.91 8.29 17.10
CA TYR A 19 -1.46 8.21 15.73
C TYR A 19 -0.37 7.14 15.75
N SER A 20 -0.74 5.90 15.43
CA SER A 20 0.23 4.87 15.09
C SER A 20 1.11 5.48 14.02
N GLN A 21 2.43 5.59 14.21
CA GLN A 21 3.25 6.10 13.12
C GLN A 21 3.23 5.10 11.97
N ALA A 22 3.02 5.57 10.75
CA ALA A 22 3.10 4.72 9.56
C ALA A 22 4.48 4.04 9.53
N PRO A 23 4.57 2.75 9.17
CA PRO A 23 5.85 2.10 9.00
C PRO A 23 6.70 2.87 7.99
N VAL A 24 7.95 3.17 8.37
CA VAL A 24 8.91 3.81 7.47
C VAL A 24 9.47 2.76 6.53
N VAL A 25 9.12 2.85 5.25
CA VAL A 25 9.72 2.02 4.19
C VAL A 25 10.95 2.72 3.66
N LYS A 26 12.09 2.01 3.67
CA LYS A 26 13.39 2.50 3.21
C LYS A 26 14.18 1.37 2.56
N GLN A 27 15.33 1.69 1.96
CA GLN A 27 16.25 0.66 1.51
C GLN A 27 16.60 -0.31 2.66
N GLY A 28 16.52 -1.61 2.38
CA GLY A 28 16.67 -2.69 3.35
C GLY A 28 15.36 -3.16 4.00
N THR A 29 14.26 -2.41 3.86
CA THR A 29 12.95 -2.84 4.38
C THR A 29 12.50 -4.12 3.69
N THR A 30 11.97 -5.06 4.48
CA THR A 30 11.32 -6.28 4.03
C THR A 30 9.81 -6.22 4.29
N LEU A 31 9.02 -6.47 3.25
CA LEU A 31 7.56 -6.48 3.26
C LEU A 31 7.08 -7.91 3.08
N LYS A 32 6.32 -8.44 4.04
CA LYS A 32 5.80 -9.82 3.94
C LYS A 32 4.34 -9.79 3.55
N TYR A 33 4.04 -10.29 2.36
CA TYR A 33 2.69 -10.42 1.85
C TYR A 33 2.21 -11.86 1.88
N ILE A 34 0.90 -11.98 2.01
CA ILE A 34 0.17 -13.18 1.66
C ILE A 34 -0.67 -12.85 0.43
N PHE A 35 -0.41 -13.52 -0.69
CA PHE A 35 -1.22 -13.44 -1.90
C PHE A 35 -2.25 -14.57 -1.92
N SER A 36 -3.47 -14.29 -2.36
CA SER A 36 -4.43 -15.28 -2.80
C SER A 36 -4.48 -15.23 -4.33
N LEU A 37 -3.91 -16.23 -4.97
CA LEU A 37 -3.84 -16.38 -6.43
C LEU A 37 -4.78 -17.50 -6.83
N HIS A 38 -5.90 -17.15 -7.46
CA HIS A 38 -6.92 -18.12 -7.90
C HIS A 38 -7.37 -19.10 -6.78
N GLY A 39 -7.49 -18.59 -5.54
CA GLY A 39 -7.90 -19.37 -4.36
C GLY A 39 -6.77 -20.10 -3.63
N GLN A 40 -5.53 -20.02 -4.11
CA GLN A 40 -4.36 -20.54 -3.41
C GLN A 40 -3.61 -19.44 -2.68
N THR A 41 -3.23 -19.70 -1.44
CA THR A 41 -2.50 -18.74 -0.62
C THR A 41 -0.98 -18.94 -0.76
N VAL A 42 -0.26 -17.90 -1.16
CA VAL A 42 1.19 -17.92 -1.37
C VAL A 42 1.85 -16.80 -0.55
N PRO A 43 2.73 -17.13 0.41
CA PRO A 43 3.54 -16.12 1.08
C PRO A 43 4.67 -15.64 0.16
N ILE A 44 4.78 -14.32 -0.01
CA ILE A 44 5.82 -13.68 -0.81
C ILE A 44 6.47 -12.60 0.05
N GLU A 45 7.80 -12.61 0.11
CA GLU A 45 8.58 -11.54 0.73
C GLU A 45 9.09 -10.61 -0.36
N PHE A 46 8.87 -9.31 -0.19
CA PHE A 46 9.51 -8.27 -0.99
C PHE A 46 10.58 -7.57 -0.17
N SER A 47 11.69 -7.20 -0.81
CA SER A 47 12.78 -6.46 -0.19
C SER A 47 13.09 -5.21 -1.00
N VAL A 48 13.13 -4.06 -0.35
CA VAL A 48 13.52 -2.79 -0.97
C VAL A 48 15.04 -2.78 -1.13
N LEU A 49 15.54 -3.21 -2.29
CA LEU A 49 16.97 -3.34 -2.54
C LEU A 49 17.61 -1.99 -2.84
N HIS A 50 16.88 -1.12 -3.55
CA HIS A 50 17.26 0.26 -3.84
C HIS A 50 16.02 1.14 -3.78
N LEU A 51 16.15 2.32 -3.19
CA LEU A 51 15.11 3.35 -3.14
C LEU A 51 15.77 4.72 -3.24
N THR A 52 15.98 5.16 -4.47
CA THR A 52 16.52 6.50 -4.79
C THR A 52 15.59 7.17 -5.79
N ASP A 53 16.07 7.47 -7.00
CA ASP A 53 15.21 7.84 -8.13
C ASP A 53 14.52 6.61 -8.75
N THR A 54 15.16 5.45 -8.61
CA THR A 54 14.69 4.14 -9.05
C THR A 54 14.37 3.28 -7.83
N LEU A 55 13.27 2.54 -7.91
CA LEU A 55 12.90 1.53 -6.93
C LEU A 55 13.22 0.14 -7.48
N VAL A 56 14.02 -0.62 -6.74
CA VAL A 56 14.26 -2.04 -7.01
C VAL A 56 13.66 -2.86 -5.88
N LEU A 57 12.62 -3.63 -6.20
CA LEU A 57 11.99 -4.59 -5.29
C LEU A 57 12.46 -6.00 -5.62
N GLY A 58 13.24 -6.60 -4.74
CA GLY A 58 13.47 -8.04 -4.76
C GLY A 58 12.22 -8.77 -4.31
N TRP A 59 11.88 -9.91 -4.92
CA TRP A 59 10.83 -10.79 -4.46
C TRP A 59 11.39 -12.17 -4.17
N LYS A 60 10.78 -12.88 -3.21
CA LYS A 60 11.19 -14.22 -2.82
C LYS A 60 10.01 -15.07 -2.36
N ILE A 61 9.92 -16.26 -2.92
CA ILE A 61 9.11 -17.37 -2.39
C ILE A 61 10.09 -18.34 -1.72
N ARG A 62 9.94 -18.51 -0.41
CA ARG A 62 10.92 -19.25 0.42
C ARG A 62 11.16 -20.66 -0.11
N GLY A 63 12.42 -20.95 -0.46
CA GLY A 63 12.85 -22.27 -0.92
C GLY A 63 12.41 -22.64 -2.33
N LEU A 64 11.82 -21.69 -3.08
CA LEU A 64 11.32 -21.94 -4.42
C LEU A 64 11.99 -21.05 -5.47
N ALA A 65 11.83 -19.72 -5.36
CA ALA A 65 12.29 -18.79 -6.38
C ALA A 65 12.43 -17.37 -5.83
N GLY A 66 13.14 -16.52 -6.58
CA GLY A 66 13.20 -15.08 -6.36
C GLY A 66 13.52 -14.33 -7.65
N GLY A 67 13.51 -13.01 -7.59
CA GLY A 67 13.80 -12.14 -8.74
C GLY A 67 13.63 -10.67 -8.36
N THR A 68 13.53 -9.78 -9.34
CA THR A 68 13.39 -8.34 -9.06
C THR A 68 12.38 -7.65 -9.99
N TYR A 69 11.70 -6.65 -9.45
CA TYR A 69 11.00 -5.61 -10.20
C TYR A 69 11.78 -4.30 -10.12
N ILE A 70 11.88 -3.61 -11.24
CA ILE A 70 12.58 -2.33 -11.37
C ILE A 70 11.58 -1.30 -11.88
N MET A 71 11.38 -0.23 -11.11
CA MET A 71 10.53 0.92 -11.44
C MET A 71 11.39 2.17 -11.54
N VAL A 72 11.45 2.74 -12.74
CA VAL A 72 12.20 3.96 -13.07
C VAL A 72 11.49 5.22 -12.54
N PRO A 73 12.16 6.38 -12.47
CA PRO A 73 11.58 7.59 -11.89
C PRO A 73 10.24 8.01 -12.51
N ALA A 74 10.11 7.86 -13.84
CA ALA A 74 8.86 8.17 -14.55
C ALA A 74 7.69 7.33 -14.03
N ALA A 75 7.90 6.04 -13.78
CA ALA A 75 6.88 5.15 -13.22
C ALA A 75 6.51 5.56 -11.78
N LEU A 76 7.51 5.83 -10.93
CA LEU A 76 7.26 6.25 -9.55
C LEU A 76 6.48 7.57 -9.48
N GLN A 77 6.69 8.46 -10.44
CA GLN A 77 6.06 9.79 -10.44
C GLN A 77 4.69 9.79 -11.11
N HIS A 78 4.56 9.13 -12.26
CA HIS A 78 3.46 9.36 -13.21
C HIS A 78 2.70 8.11 -13.65
N ALA A 79 3.10 6.91 -13.20
CA ALA A 79 2.41 5.69 -13.61
C ALA A 79 0.90 5.75 -13.33
N VAL A 80 0.15 5.05 -14.18
CA VAL A 80 -1.30 4.95 -14.14
C VAL A 80 -1.78 3.51 -14.28
N LYS A 81 -0.87 2.53 -14.19
CA LYS A 81 -1.17 1.10 -14.30
C LYS A 81 -0.43 0.30 -13.26
N MET A 82 -1.05 -0.76 -12.76
CA MET A 82 -0.42 -1.75 -11.90
C MET A 82 -0.05 -2.98 -12.74
N ASN A 83 1.20 -3.42 -12.68
CA ASN A 83 1.69 -4.57 -13.45
C ASN A 83 1.92 -5.78 -12.54
N PHE A 84 1.06 -6.79 -12.68
CA PHE A 84 1.17 -8.08 -11.97
C PHE A 84 1.72 -9.22 -12.84
N ILE A 85 2.60 -8.90 -13.80
CA ILE A 85 3.24 -9.92 -14.64
C ILE A 85 3.85 -11.01 -13.76
N GLN A 86 3.52 -12.27 -14.05
CA GLN A 86 4.08 -13.39 -13.32
C GLN A 86 5.60 -13.40 -13.54
N PRO A 87 6.39 -13.25 -12.48
CA PRO A 87 7.83 -13.15 -12.65
C PRO A 87 8.43 -14.53 -12.87
N SER A 88 9.43 -14.61 -13.74
CA SER A 88 10.27 -15.80 -13.88
C SER A 88 11.38 -15.79 -12.83
N PRO A 89 11.77 -16.96 -12.28
CA PRO A 89 12.89 -17.06 -11.34
C PRO A 89 14.17 -16.44 -11.92
N ASP A 90 14.90 -15.72 -11.08
CA ASP A 90 16.20 -15.10 -11.34
C ASP A 90 16.19 -14.03 -12.45
N VAL A 91 15.01 -13.52 -12.82
CA VAL A 91 14.84 -12.46 -13.82
C VAL A 91 14.62 -11.10 -13.16
N ALA A 92 15.23 -10.07 -13.74
CA ALA A 92 14.92 -8.67 -13.47
C ALA A 92 13.88 -8.14 -14.45
N ILE A 93 12.75 -7.69 -13.94
CA ILE A 93 11.63 -7.17 -14.72
C ILE A 93 11.68 -5.64 -14.67
N ASN A 94 11.99 -5.04 -15.80
CA ASN A 94 11.87 -3.60 -15.98
C ASN A 94 10.42 -3.29 -16.33
N LEU A 95 9.72 -2.58 -15.45
CA LEU A 95 8.39 -2.08 -15.74
C LEU A 95 8.48 -0.88 -16.69
N LYS A 96 7.41 -0.66 -17.46
CA LYS A 96 7.33 0.52 -18.33
C LYS A 96 7.15 1.80 -17.50
N ASP A 97 7.40 2.94 -18.13
CA ASP A 97 7.27 4.26 -17.53
C ASP A 97 5.85 4.56 -16.99
N ASP A 98 4.83 3.85 -17.45
CA ASP A 98 3.44 4.00 -17.02
C ASP A 98 2.95 2.90 -16.06
N GLU A 99 3.84 2.01 -15.61
CA GLU A 99 3.52 0.81 -14.83
C GLU A 99 4.26 0.81 -13.47
N THR A 100 3.53 0.58 -12.38
CA THR A 100 4.10 0.30 -11.05
C THR A 100 3.79 -1.13 -10.58
N PHE A 101 4.45 -1.58 -9.52
CA PHE A 101 4.12 -2.81 -8.81
C PHE A 101 4.04 -2.57 -7.30
N MET A 102 2.90 -2.92 -6.70
CA MET A 102 2.59 -2.79 -5.27
C MET A 102 2.65 -1.37 -4.70
N ILE A 103 2.84 -0.34 -5.51
CA ILE A 103 2.75 1.06 -5.12
C ILE A 103 1.90 1.81 -6.15
N ILE A 104 1.29 2.94 -5.75
CA ILE A 104 0.76 3.91 -6.72
C ILE A 104 1.77 5.02 -6.97
N SER A 105 1.65 5.72 -8.08
CA SER A 105 2.54 6.85 -8.40
C SER A 105 2.30 8.04 -7.46
N THR A 106 3.32 8.89 -7.29
CA THR A 106 3.17 10.09 -6.45
C THR A 106 2.09 11.04 -6.95
N ASP A 107 1.88 11.14 -8.27
CA ASP A 107 0.79 11.94 -8.83
C ASP A 107 -0.58 11.35 -8.51
N ALA A 108 -0.75 10.03 -8.60
CA ALA A 108 -1.98 9.37 -8.18
C ALA A 108 -2.25 9.55 -6.68
N PHE A 109 -1.22 9.45 -5.84
CA PHE A 109 -1.36 9.70 -4.40
C PHE A 109 -1.77 11.15 -4.11
N ARG A 110 -1.14 12.14 -4.76
CA ARG A 110 -1.53 13.56 -4.63
C ARG A 110 -2.97 13.81 -5.06
N LYS A 111 -3.43 13.18 -6.15
CA LYS A 111 -4.83 13.25 -6.58
C LYS A 111 -5.76 12.62 -5.56
N LEU A 112 -5.42 11.45 -5.04
CA LEU A 112 -6.20 10.79 -3.99
C LEU A 112 -6.36 11.70 -2.76
N GLU A 113 -5.29 12.32 -2.28
CA GLU A 113 -5.35 13.23 -1.13
C GLU A 113 -6.16 14.50 -1.41
N LYS A 114 -6.01 15.09 -2.61
CA LYS A 114 -6.64 16.38 -2.95
C LYS A 114 -8.09 16.24 -3.38
N GLU A 115 -8.37 15.23 -4.20
CA GLU A 115 -9.64 15.06 -4.92
C GLU A 115 -10.46 13.89 -4.36
N HIS A 116 -9.92 13.14 -3.39
CA HIS A 116 -10.51 11.92 -2.85
C HIS A 116 -10.77 10.85 -3.93
N ALA A 117 -10.05 10.94 -5.06
CA ALA A 117 -10.13 10.00 -6.14
C ALA A 117 -8.85 10.02 -6.99
N PHE A 118 -8.59 8.92 -7.69
CA PHE A 118 -7.55 8.83 -8.71
C PHE A 118 -7.92 7.77 -9.76
N VAL A 119 -7.14 7.71 -10.84
CA VAL A 119 -7.35 6.73 -11.92
C VAL A 119 -6.12 5.86 -12.04
N TYR A 120 -6.32 4.54 -12.00
CA TYR A 120 -5.31 3.51 -12.24
C TYR A 120 -5.95 2.38 -13.03
N ASP A 121 -5.23 1.78 -13.97
CA ASP A 121 -5.70 0.69 -14.83
C ASP A 121 -6.99 1.03 -15.62
N ASN A 122 -7.18 2.31 -15.94
CA ASN A 122 -8.42 2.90 -16.49
C ASN A 122 -9.65 2.84 -15.58
N THR A 123 -9.44 2.53 -14.30
CA THR A 123 -10.49 2.44 -13.28
C THR A 123 -10.39 3.63 -12.32
N VAL A 124 -11.54 4.24 -12.02
CA VAL A 124 -11.63 5.31 -11.02
C VAL A 124 -11.72 4.68 -9.64
N TYR A 125 -10.78 5.02 -8.78
CA TYR A 125 -10.78 4.65 -7.37
C TYR A 125 -11.18 5.85 -6.53
N ASN A 126 -12.17 5.69 -5.65
CA ASN A 126 -12.62 6.73 -4.74
C ASN A 126 -12.18 6.40 -3.31
N LEU A 127 -11.75 7.41 -2.56
CA LEU A 127 -11.50 7.29 -1.12
C LEU A 127 -12.82 6.96 -0.42
N LYS A 128 -12.84 5.83 0.28
CA LYS A 128 -13.97 5.40 1.10
C LYS A 128 -13.79 5.84 2.55
N GLU A 129 -12.63 5.53 3.13
CA GLU A 129 -12.31 5.89 4.51
C GLU A 129 -10.80 5.88 4.77
N ARG A 130 -10.39 6.38 5.94
CA ARG A 130 -9.01 6.31 6.43
C ARG A 130 -8.96 5.34 7.60
N GLU A 131 -8.21 4.25 7.45
CA GLU A 131 -8.07 3.19 8.45
C GLU A 131 -6.67 3.22 9.06
N GLY A 132 -6.54 3.85 10.22
CA GLY A 132 -5.23 4.06 10.86
C GLY A 132 -4.28 4.82 9.92
N ASN A 133 -3.25 4.14 9.44
CA ASN A 133 -2.26 4.71 8.51
C ASN A 133 -2.53 4.37 7.04
N MET A 134 -3.73 3.91 6.71
CA MET A 134 -4.09 3.50 5.35
C MET A 134 -5.24 4.33 4.80
N LEU A 135 -5.20 4.56 3.49
CA LEU A 135 -6.29 5.12 2.68
C LEU A 135 -7.00 3.94 2.03
N HIS A 136 -8.25 3.69 2.45
CA HIS A 136 -9.07 2.66 1.83
C HIS A 136 -9.81 3.27 0.64
N VAL A 137 -9.56 2.70 -0.55
CA VAL A 137 -10.18 3.14 -1.80
C VAL A 137 -10.96 2.00 -2.44
N THR A 138 -12.06 2.34 -3.11
CA THR A 138 -12.90 1.39 -3.84
C THR A 138 -13.01 1.79 -5.30
N ALA A 139 -12.89 0.82 -6.20
CA ALA A 139 -13.18 1.01 -7.61
C ALA A 139 -14.66 1.39 -7.80
N LYS A 140 -14.94 2.36 -8.68
CA LYS A 140 -16.29 2.91 -8.89
C LYS A 140 -17.28 1.89 -9.47
N ASP A 141 -16.81 1.05 -10.40
CA ASP A 141 -17.65 0.14 -11.20
C ASP A 141 -17.17 -1.33 -11.11
N GLU A 142 -16.30 -1.64 -10.15
CA GLU A 142 -15.73 -2.97 -9.94
C GLU A 142 -15.76 -3.34 -8.44
N THR A 143 -15.45 -4.60 -8.14
CA THR A 143 -15.33 -5.08 -6.75
C THR A 143 -13.98 -4.79 -6.10
N THR A 144 -13.03 -4.22 -6.85
CA THR A 144 -11.66 -4.03 -6.40
C THR A 144 -11.56 -2.97 -5.30
N GLU A 145 -10.96 -3.34 -4.17
CA GLU A 145 -10.66 -2.46 -3.04
C GLU A 145 -9.16 -2.48 -2.75
N TRP A 146 -8.56 -1.31 -2.53
CA TRP A 146 -7.15 -1.18 -2.11
C TRP A 146 -7.03 -0.45 -0.77
N TRP A 147 -6.06 -0.87 0.05
CA TRP A 147 -5.61 -0.13 1.22
C TRP A 147 -4.21 0.35 0.95
N ILE A 148 -4.04 1.66 0.84
CA ILE A 148 -2.79 2.30 0.44
C ILE A 148 -2.18 2.97 1.67
N LEU A 149 -0.92 2.74 1.96
CA LEU A 149 -0.22 3.41 3.04
C LEU A 149 -0.29 4.92 2.83
N ASN A 150 -0.74 5.65 3.86
CA ASN A 150 -0.79 7.10 3.89
C ASN A 150 0.62 7.66 4.10
N ASN A 151 1.46 7.47 3.09
CA ASN A 151 2.85 7.90 3.06
C ASN A 151 3.16 8.42 1.64
N PRO A 152 3.28 9.74 1.43
CA PRO A 152 3.55 10.31 0.11
C PRO A 152 4.90 9.89 -0.48
N ASP A 153 5.87 9.52 0.37
CA ASP A 153 7.20 9.09 -0.08
C ASP A 153 7.20 7.63 -0.55
N PHE A 154 6.25 6.83 -0.08
CA PHE A 154 6.12 5.41 -0.44
C PHE A 154 4.66 4.94 -0.29
N PRO A 155 3.77 5.28 -1.24
CA PRO A 155 2.34 4.95 -1.18
C PRO A 155 2.09 3.47 -1.54
N LEU A 156 2.52 2.60 -0.63
CA LEU A 156 2.44 1.14 -0.72
C LEU A 156 1.01 0.64 -0.70
N VAL A 157 0.64 -0.22 -1.63
CA VAL A 157 -0.61 -0.97 -1.59
C VAL A 157 -0.46 -2.10 -0.57
N CYS A 158 -0.96 -1.89 0.64
CA CYS A 158 -0.89 -2.86 1.74
C CYS A 158 -1.89 -4.00 1.60
N ARG A 159 -3.02 -3.79 0.91
CA ARG A 159 -4.03 -4.83 0.69
C ARG A 159 -4.75 -4.59 -0.64
N ILE A 160 -5.06 -5.69 -1.32
CA ILE A 160 -5.92 -5.74 -2.50
C ILE A 160 -6.99 -6.80 -2.23
N LYS A 161 -8.24 -6.47 -2.52
CA LYS A 161 -9.38 -7.39 -2.40
C LYS A 161 -10.30 -7.26 -3.60
N GLY A 162 -10.90 -8.38 -4.02
CA GLY A 162 -11.93 -8.38 -5.06
C GLY A 162 -11.39 -8.04 -6.44
N SER A 163 -10.11 -8.35 -6.70
CA SER A 163 -9.49 -8.15 -8.01
C SER A 163 -10.14 -9.06 -9.08
N PRO A 164 -10.52 -8.53 -10.25
CA PRO A 164 -11.09 -9.35 -11.33
C PRO A 164 -10.08 -10.34 -11.91
N PHE A 165 -8.78 -10.14 -11.67
CA PHE A 165 -7.70 -11.03 -12.09
C PHE A 165 -7.48 -12.21 -11.14
N GLY A 166 -8.24 -12.30 -10.04
CA GLY A 166 -8.07 -13.35 -9.03
C GLY A 166 -6.79 -13.20 -8.21
N ILE A 167 -6.32 -11.94 -8.06
CA ILE A 167 -5.13 -11.57 -7.30
C ILE A 167 -5.56 -10.67 -6.14
N ASP A 168 -5.72 -11.28 -4.96
CA ASP A 168 -5.89 -10.55 -3.72
C ASP A 168 -4.61 -10.66 -2.89
N CYS A 169 -4.32 -9.67 -2.04
CA CYS A 169 -3.15 -9.75 -1.19
C CYS A 169 -3.33 -8.95 0.11
N SER A 170 -2.52 -9.28 1.11
CA SER A 170 -2.43 -8.51 2.36
C SER A 170 -1.01 -8.51 2.89
N LEU A 171 -0.53 -7.33 3.26
CA LEU A 171 0.70 -7.11 3.99
C LEU A 171 0.49 -7.56 5.43
N ASN A 172 1.30 -8.51 5.87
CA ASN A 172 1.25 -9.06 7.21
C ASN A 172 2.30 -8.45 8.14
N ASP A 173 3.44 -8.03 7.59
CA ASP A 173 4.59 -7.60 8.39
C ASP A 173 5.53 -6.69 7.59
N VAL A 174 6.16 -5.75 8.30
CA VAL A 174 7.19 -4.83 7.78
C VAL A 174 8.38 -4.88 8.72
N LYS A 175 9.56 -5.21 8.19
CA LYS A 175 10.82 -5.30 8.95
C LYS A 175 11.91 -4.42 8.38
#